data_AF-A0A3B1K7T6-F1
#
_entry.id   AF-A0A3B1K7T6-F1
#
_cell.length_a   1.000
_cell.length_b   1.000
_cell.length_c   1.000
_cell.angle_alpha   90.00
_cell.angle_beta   90.00
_cell.angle_gamma   90.00
#
_symmetry.space_group_name_H-M   'P 1'
#
loop_
_entity.id
_entity.type
_entity.pdbx_description
1 polymer ?
#
loop_
_entity_poly.entity_id
_entity_poly.type
_entity_poly.pdbx_seq_one_letter_code
_entity_poly.pdbx_strand_id
1 'polypeptide(L)'
;LSPPSLQSTSSDLLGLNVRLINGTGSCSGRVEVYYKGQWGTVCDDYWDIKDADVVCKQIGCGRAVYVHRNANFGRGTGPILLDDVHCFGGEKSITECRHNEFGIHWCNHGQDAGVTCSGEESFLF
;
A
#
# COMPACT_ATOMS: atom_id res chain seq x y z
N LEU A 1 -13.81 26.33 31.43
CA LEU A 1 -14.28 26.43 30.02
C LEU A 1 -13.50 25.42 29.22
N SER A 2 -14.05 24.22 29.05
CA SER A 2 -13.41 23.14 28.27
C SER A 2 -13.95 23.21 26.84
N PRO A 3 -13.10 23.10 25.80
CA PRO A 3 -13.58 23.04 24.43
C PRO A 3 -14.25 21.70 24.12
N PRO A 4 -15.19 21.66 23.15
CA PRO A 4 -15.94 20.46 22.80
C PRO A 4 -15.06 19.44 22.05
N SER A 5 -15.35 18.17 22.29
CA SER A 5 -14.71 16.99 21.69
C SER A 5 -14.79 16.98 20.16
N LEU A 6 -13.63 17.01 19.49
CA LEU A 6 -13.48 16.57 18.11
C LEU A 6 -13.63 15.03 18.08
N GLN A 7 -14.74 14.54 17.54
CA GLN A 7 -14.88 13.14 17.15
C GLN A 7 -13.94 12.88 15.97
N SER A 8 -12.72 12.38 16.23
CA SER A 8 -11.92 11.79 15.16
C SER A 8 -12.49 10.41 14.85
N THR A 9 -12.87 10.19 13.60
CA THR A 9 -13.29 8.88 13.12
C THR A 9 -12.18 7.86 13.37
N SER A 10 -12.55 6.63 13.73
CA SER A 10 -11.64 5.52 14.06
C SER A 10 -10.67 5.11 12.94
N SER A 11 -10.82 5.69 11.74
CA SER A 11 -9.97 5.47 10.57
C SER A 11 -8.63 6.24 10.62
N ASP A 12 -8.58 7.39 11.28
CA ASP A 12 -7.34 8.21 11.35
C ASP A 12 -6.36 7.71 12.43
N LEU A 13 -6.80 6.80 13.32
CA LEU A 13 -5.99 6.25 14.41
C LEU A 13 -5.35 4.89 14.08
N LEU A 14 -5.63 4.29 12.92
CA LEU A 14 -5.07 2.99 12.54
C LEU A 14 -3.70 3.05 11.86
N GLY A 15 -3.13 4.24 11.63
CA GLY A 15 -1.75 4.35 11.12
C GLY A 15 -1.52 3.53 9.85
N LEU A 16 -2.52 3.47 8.96
CA LEU A 16 -2.38 2.81 7.67
C LEU A 16 -1.41 3.66 6.84
N ASN A 17 -0.13 3.33 6.95
CA ASN A 17 0.95 3.97 6.19
C ASN A 17 0.94 3.52 4.73
N VAL A 18 -0.22 3.12 4.18
CA VAL A 18 -0.41 2.66 2.81
C VAL A 18 -1.70 3.26 2.25
N ARG A 19 -1.66 3.70 1.00
CA ARG A 19 -2.82 4.15 0.23
C ARG A 19 -2.78 3.62 -1.19
N LEU A 20 -3.95 3.48 -1.80
CA LEU A 20 -4.10 3.13 -3.20
C LEU A 20 -4.54 4.36 -4.01
N ILE A 21 -3.81 4.67 -5.09
CA ILE A 21 -4.05 5.87 -5.91
C ILE A 21 -4.40 5.48 -7.35
N ASN A 22 -5.28 6.24 -8.00
CA ASN A 22 -5.68 6.12 -9.40
C ASN A 22 -6.36 4.80 -9.81
N GLY A 23 -6.88 4.02 -8.85
CA GLY A 23 -7.75 2.88 -9.16
C GLY A 23 -9.22 3.23 -9.25
N THR A 24 -10.04 2.21 -9.51
CA THR A 24 -11.50 2.31 -9.43
C THR A 24 -11.94 1.97 -8.01
N GLY A 25 -12.42 2.97 -7.26
CA GLY A 25 -12.81 2.81 -5.86
C GLY A 25 -11.63 2.83 -4.87
N SER A 26 -11.87 2.42 -3.62
CA SER A 26 -10.89 2.42 -2.53
C SER A 26 -9.94 1.22 -2.54
N CYS A 27 -10.34 0.12 -3.21
CA CYS A 27 -9.67 -1.19 -3.12
C CYS A 27 -8.89 -1.59 -4.38
N SER A 28 -8.49 -0.60 -5.19
CA SER A 28 -7.54 -0.80 -6.28
C SER A 28 -6.70 0.45 -6.51
N GLY A 29 -5.50 0.29 -7.05
CA GLY A 29 -4.65 1.42 -7.42
C GLY A 29 -3.16 1.13 -7.31
N ARG A 30 -2.35 2.15 -7.65
CA ARG A 30 -0.91 2.19 -7.37
C ARG A 30 -0.70 2.18 -5.86
N VAL A 31 0.23 1.35 -5.39
CA VAL A 31 0.58 1.28 -3.98
C VAL A 31 1.52 2.42 -3.62
N GLU A 32 1.12 3.22 -2.65
CA GLU A 32 1.99 4.23 -2.04
C GLU A 32 2.12 3.99 -0.54
N VAL A 33 3.33 4.11 -0.02
CA VAL A 33 3.71 3.92 1.39
C VAL A 33 4.14 5.26 2.00
N TYR A 34 3.81 5.47 3.27
CA TYR A 34 4.24 6.63 4.04
C TYR A 34 5.43 6.28 4.92
N TYR A 35 6.57 6.94 4.71
CA TYR A 35 7.79 6.71 5.47
C TYR A 35 8.49 8.04 5.77
N LYS A 36 8.84 8.29 7.04
CA LYS A 36 9.57 9.49 7.49
C LYS A 36 9.02 10.83 6.96
N GLY A 37 7.69 10.99 6.95
CA GLY A 37 7.08 12.28 6.59
C GLY A 37 6.72 12.43 5.10
N GLN A 38 6.97 11.41 4.27
CA GLN A 38 6.75 11.48 2.83
C GLN A 38 6.06 10.22 2.29
N TRP A 39 5.20 10.43 1.28
CA TRP A 39 4.62 9.35 0.48
C TRP A 39 5.56 8.99 -0.66
N GLY A 40 5.65 7.70 -0.97
CA GLY A 40 6.39 7.20 -2.12
C GLY A 40 5.85 5.87 -2.62
N THR A 41 6.32 5.45 -3.79
CA THR A 41 5.80 4.27 -4.51
C THR A 41 6.58 3.00 -4.17
N VAL A 42 6.10 1.86 -4.66
CA VAL A 42 6.74 0.55 -4.55
C VAL A 42 7.16 0.10 -5.96
N CYS A 43 8.37 -0.42 -6.13
CA CYS A 43 8.81 -1.01 -7.40
C CYS A 43 8.14 -2.38 -7.64
N ASP A 44 7.92 -2.72 -8.91
CA ASP A 44 7.28 -3.96 -9.34
C ASP A 44 8.24 -5.16 -9.53
N ASP A 45 9.54 -4.97 -9.25
CA ASP A 45 10.52 -6.06 -9.21
C ASP A 45 10.14 -7.03 -8.09
N TYR A 46 10.00 -8.31 -8.44
CA TYR A 46 9.44 -9.40 -7.63
C TYR A 46 8.02 -9.22 -7.08
N TRP A 47 7.33 -8.11 -7.34
CA TRP A 47 5.99 -7.82 -6.84
C TRP A 47 4.96 -8.91 -7.16
N ASP A 48 4.56 -9.69 -6.15
CA ASP A 48 3.71 -10.84 -6.29
C ASP A 48 2.42 -10.77 -5.47
N ILE A 49 1.59 -11.82 -5.61
CA ILE A 49 0.27 -11.84 -5.00
C ILE A 49 0.31 -11.86 -3.47
N LYS A 50 1.39 -12.35 -2.84
CA LYS A 50 1.55 -12.33 -1.39
C LYS A 50 1.83 -10.93 -0.89
N ASP A 51 2.65 -10.18 -1.64
CA ASP A 51 2.91 -8.77 -1.33
C ASP A 51 1.63 -7.95 -1.42
N ALA A 52 0.88 -8.14 -2.50
CA ALA A 52 -0.41 -7.50 -2.68
C ALA A 52 -1.43 -7.92 -1.62
N ASP A 53 -1.42 -9.18 -1.17
CA ASP A 53 -2.36 -9.68 -0.16
C ASP A 53 -2.10 -9.03 1.21
N VAL A 54 -0.83 -8.79 1.56
CA VAL A 54 -0.48 -7.98 2.75
C VAL A 54 -1.02 -6.56 2.61
N VAL A 55 -0.87 -5.90 1.45
CA VAL A 55 -1.45 -4.56 1.22
C VAL A 55 -2.97 -4.57 1.38
N CYS A 56 -3.67 -5.49 0.73
CA CYS A 56 -5.13 -5.56 0.75
C CYS A 56 -5.67 -5.81 2.16
N LYS A 57 -5.04 -6.70 2.93
CA LYS A 57 -5.37 -6.93 4.34
C LYS A 57 -5.07 -5.72 5.20
N GLN A 58 -3.90 -5.10 4.99
CA GLN A 58 -3.46 -3.93 5.75
C GLN A 58 -4.48 -2.80 5.65
N ILE A 59 -5.02 -2.54 4.45
CA ILE A 59 -5.99 -1.45 4.23
C ILE A 59 -7.46 -1.87 4.43
N GLY A 60 -7.73 -3.11 4.84
CA GLY A 60 -9.09 -3.58 5.12
C GLY A 60 -9.92 -3.97 3.89
N CYS A 61 -9.32 -4.09 2.71
CA CYS A 61 -9.98 -4.38 1.44
C CYS A 61 -10.13 -5.89 1.12
N GLY A 62 -9.94 -6.74 2.12
CA GLY A 62 -9.95 -8.20 1.98
C GLY A 62 -8.65 -8.75 1.40
N ARG A 63 -8.76 -9.63 0.39
CA ARG A 63 -7.62 -10.35 -0.20
C ARG A 63 -7.19 -9.73 -1.52
N ALA A 64 -5.94 -9.97 -1.93
CA ALA A 64 -5.51 -9.59 -3.27
C ALA A 64 -6.15 -10.49 -4.35
N VAL A 65 -6.68 -9.86 -5.39
CA VAL A 65 -7.25 -10.53 -6.57
C VAL A 65 -6.29 -10.42 -7.76
N TYR A 66 -5.55 -9.32 -7.86
CA TYR A 66 -4.63 -9.10 -8.97
C TYR A 66 -3.47 -8.19 -8.58
N VAL A 67 -2.31 -8.43 -9.21
CA VAL A 67 -1.11 -7.61 -9.09
C VAL A 67 -0.86 -6.84 -10.38
N HIS A 68 -0.64 -5.55 -10.25
CA HIS A 68 -0.36 -4.67 -11.38
C HIS A 68 1.10 -4.26 -11.37
N ARG A 69 1.69 -4.26 -12.57
CA ARG A 69 3.07 -3.88 -12.85
C ARG A 69 3.09 -2.82 -13.95
N ASN A 70 4.26 -2.29 -14.25
CA ASN A 70 4.52 -1.32 -15.31
C ASN A 70 3.68 -0.05 -15.18
N ALA A 71 3.46 0.43 -13.95
CA ALA A 71 2.68 1.63 -13.66
C ALA A 71 1.27 1.61 -14.29
N ASN A 72 0.56 0.48 -14.19
CA ASN A 72 -0.78 0.32 -14.77
C ASN A 72 -1.78 1.39 -14.30
N PHE A 73 -1.67 1.83 -13.04
CA PHE A 73 -2.46 2.94 -12.47
C PHE A 73 -1.79 4.31 -12.62
N GLY A 74 -0.86 4.43 -13.58
CA GLY A 74 -0.05 5.60 -13.80
C GLY A 74 1.16 5.71 -12.86
N ARG A 75 2.07 6.59 -13.25
CA ARG A 75 3.35 6.85 -12.59
C ARG A 75 3.17 7.74 -11.36
N GLY A 76 3.91 7.46 -10.30
CA GLY A 76 4.12 8.36 -9.18
C GLY A 76 5.08 9.50 -9.52
N THR A 77 5.21 10.42 -8.57
CA THR A 77 6.09 11.60 -8.68
C THR A 77 6.99 11.81 -7.45
N GLY A 78 6.85 10.96 -6.43
CA GLY A 78 7.62 11.01 -5.18
C GLY A 78 8.84 10.07 -5.23
N PRO A 79 9.47 9.78 -4.08
CA PRO A 79 10.47 8.72 -4.03
C PRO A 79 9.84 7.34 -4.32
N ILE A 80 10.63 6.42 -4.83
CA ILE A 80 10.32 4.98 -4.76
C ILE A 80 10.90 4.51 -3.43
N LEU A 81 10.05 4.02 -2.52
CA LEU A 81 10.44 3.73 -1.13
C LEU A 81 10.75 2.26 -0.90
N LEU A 82 10.12 1.35 -1.63
CA LEU A 82 10.29 -0.09 -1.48
C LEU A 82 10.65 -0.73 -2.82
N ASP A 83 11.51 -1.74 -2.76
CA ASP A 83 12.00 -2.54 -3.88
C ASP A 83 12.38 -3.95 -3.38
N ASP A 84 12.35 -4.93 -4.28
CA ASP A 84 12.54 -6.37 -4.00
C ASP A 84 11.69 -6.85 -2.80
N VAL A 85 10.40 -6.51 -2.80
CA VAL A 85 9.49 -6.90 -1.71
C VAL A 85 9.21 -8.40 -1.78
N HIS A 86 9.30 -9.06 -0.64
CA HIS A 86 9.09 -10.49 -0.48
C HIS A 86 8.36 -10.79 0.81
N CYS A 87 7.03 -10.73 0.76
CA CYS A 87 6.16 -11.09 1.85
C CYS A 87 5.95 -12.61 1.95
N PHE A 88 5.82 -13.10 3.18
CA PHE A 88 5.37 -14.46 3.47
C PHE A 88 3.83 -14.58 3.46
N GLY A 89 3.12 -13.46 3.67
CA GLY A 89 1.66 -13.32 3.64
C GLY A 89 1.00 -13.22 5.03
N GLY A 90 1.81 -13.23 6.10
CA GLY A 90 1.37 -13.13 7.50
C GLY A 90 1.72 -11.79 8.16
N GLU A 91 2.46 -10.95 7.46
CA GLU A 91 2.84 -9.60 7.88
C GLU A 91 1.60 -8.71 8.03
N LYS A 92 1.67 -7.76 8.97
CA LYS A 92 0.57 -6.80 9.19
C LYS A 92 0.71 -5.56 8.32
N SER A 93 1.94 -5.27 7.90
CA SER A 93 2.28 -4.14 7.03
C SER A 93 3.27 -4.58 5.97
N ILE A 94 3.15 -4.02 4.77
CA ILE A 94 4.12 -4.28 3.70
C ILE A 94 5.56 -3.87 4.08
N THR A 95 5.70 -2.90 4.98
CA THR A 95 7.00 -2.46 5.53
C THR A 95 7.63 -3.46 6.50
N GLU A 96 6.94 -4.54 6.86
CA GLU A 96 7.46 -5.63 7.68
C GLU A 96 7.95 -6.81 6.82
N CYS A 97 7.60 -6.83 5.55
CA CYS A 97 8.08 -7.84 4.61
C CYS A 97 9.59 -7.69 4.39
N ARG A 98 10.25 -8.75 3.93
CA ARG A 98 11.63 -8.62 3.50
C ARG A 98 11.69 -7.73 2.25
N HIS A 99 12.48 -6.67 2.29
CA HIS A 99 12.70 -5.75 1.17
C HIS A 99 14.08 -5.09 1.29
N ASN A 100 14.54 -4.42 0.24
CA ASN A 100 15.77 -3.61 0.29
C ASN A 100 15.63 -2.43 1.28
N GLU A 101 16.73 -1.80 1.69
CA GLU A 101 16.61 -0.60 2.54
C GLU A 101 15.74 0.48 1.89
N PHE A 102 14.97 1.22 2.69
CA PHE A 102 14.05 2.24 2.19
C PHE A 102 14.75 3.22 1.25
N GLY A 103 14.22 3.37 0.03
CA GLY A 103 14.77 4.26 -1.00
C GLY A 103 15.97 3.71 -1.77
N ILE A 104 16.41 2.48 -1.50
CA ILE A 104 17.43 1.80 -2.30
C ILE A 104 16.75 0.94 -3.35
N HIS A 105 16.86 1.35 -4.61
CA HIS A 105 16.25 0.69 -5.76
C HIS A 105 17.02 1.00 -7.05
N TRP A 106 16.80 0.21 -8.11
CA TRP A 106 17.22 0.55 -9.48
C TRP A 106 16.06 0.87 -10.42
N CYS A 107 14.86 1.01 -9.85
CA CYS A 107 13.65 1.26 -10.61
C CYS A 107 13.45 2.72 -11.00
N ASN A 108 12.61 2.94 -12.00
CA ASN A 108 11.99 4.23 -12.28
C ASN A 108 10.46 4.11 -12.17
N HIS A 109 9.72 5.23 -12.13
CA HIS A 109 8.25 5.18 -11.99
C HIS A 109 7.48 4.47 -13.12
N GLY A 110 8.16 4.01 -14.17
CA GLY A 110 7.56 3.08 -15.14
C GLY A 110 7.32 1.70 -14.56
N GLN A 111 7.91 1.40 -13.39
CA GLN A 111 7.85 0.14 -12.65
C GLN A 111 7.06 0.29 -11.35
N ASP A 112 6.20 1.31 -11.23
CA ASP A 112 5.39 1.43 -10.01
C ASP A 112 4.36 0.29 -9.93
N ALA A 113 4.35 -0.38 -8.78
CA ALA A 113 3.48 -1.49 -8.47
C ALA A 113 2.06 -1.05 -8.08
N GLY A 114 1.08 -1.90 -8.38
CA GLY A 114 -0.31 -1.69 -8.02
C GLY A 114 -1.01 -2.98 -7.61
N VAL A 115 -2.22 -2.84 -7.08
CA VAL A 115 -3.06 -3.98 -6.63
C VAL A 115 -4.51 -3.77 -7.01
N THR A 116 -5.23 -4.89 -7.14
CA THR A 116 -6.68 -4.95 -7.05
C THR A 116 -7.05 -5.95 -5.95
N CYS A 117 -7.79 -5.49 -4.96
CA CYS A 117 -8.28 -6.29 -3.85
C CYS A 117 -9.72 -6.75 -4.10
N SER A 118 -10.22 -7.68 -3.28
CA SER A 118 -11.58 -8.21 -3.37
C SER A 118 -12.67 -7.16 -3.07
N GLY A 119 -12.37 -6.11 -2.30
CA GLY A 119 -13.37 -5.12 -1.90
C GLY A 119 -14.38 -5.64 -0.87
N GLU A 120 -14.14 -6.82 -0.31
CA GLU A 120 -14.80 -7.28 0.91
C GLU A 120 -14.20 -6.47 2.07
N GLU A 121 -14.79 -5.30 2.34
CA GLU A 121 -14.54 -4.55 3.57
C GLU A 121 -14.79 -5.51 4.72
N SER A 122 -13.73 -5.93 5.41
CA SER A 122 -13.85 -6.81 6.58
C SER A 122 -14.40 -6.01 7.75
N PHE A 123 -15.69 -5.66 7.67
CA PHE A 123 -16.50 -5.32 8.82
C PHE A 123 -16.59 -6.59 9.66
N LEU A 124 -15.73 -6.68 10.66
CA LEU A 124 -15.94 -7.58 11.79
C LEU A 124 -17.29 -7.20 12.41
N PHE A 125 -18.27 -8.11 12.29
CA PHE A 125 -19.49 -8.10 13.10
C PHE A 125 -19.17 -8.46 14.55
#